data_AF-A0A226QT88-F1
#
_entry.id   AF-A0A226QT88-F1
#
_cell.length_a   1.000
_cell.length_b   1.000
_cell.length_c   1.000
_cell.angle_alpha   90.00
_cell.angle_beta   90.00
_cell.angle_gamma   90.00
#
_symmetry.space_group_name_H-M   'P 1'
#
loop_
_entity.id
_entity.type
_entity.pdbx_description
1 polymer ?
#
loop_
_entity_poly.entity_id
_entity_poly.type
_entity_poly.pdbx_seq_one_letter_code
_entity_poly.pdbx_strand_id
1 'polypeptide(L)'
;MLLFSYYFDIEKTHLLNCGFQIRNIKAKQDGSKEVEFLAYIEETQNGYAEKRESITGVFTFPISSQEEHDIDFIRTRYESEKKWIFEIRNNKNPGEKVIIGLISKTANKNPLGLDIYHDEDNYKAELRANNLSQLEQSYVAPKLTQTVAYGDFNEPGYPYGFTSLTAKYDTTNKLFELSDFKQTFRDPIPPSSAFRIEMDIAPLSVTPKSGSHIFSLFIRNLGAICLLTDRIEYKKENDTNVLEAYFESYIDPSYFYNNGFKTNAKLIITGNENGEIKIQYGGLTIQGTYDSTKEISEMTLQSYEDQTSTEGSIKWIRYYLDNVKVTYTK
;
A
#
# COMPACT_ATOMS: atom_id res chain seq x y z
N MET A 1 0.19 13.41 21.76
CA MET A 1 0.52 13.55 20.33
C MET A 1 1.47 14.71 20.14
N LEU A 2 2.48 14.49 19.30
CA LEU A 2 3.37 15.52 18.79
C LEU A 2 3.24 15.58 17.28
N LEU A 3 3.10 16.77 16.72
CA LEU A 3 2.92 17.00 15.29
C LEU A 3 3.84 18.14 14.83
N PHE A 4 4.65 17.84 13.80
CA PHE A 4 5.47 18.81 13.09
C PHE A 4 4.83 19.08 11.72
N SER A 5 4.41 20.32 11.47
CA SER A 5 3.76 20.73 10.22
C SER A 5 4.66 21.67 9.44
N TYR A 6 5.26 21.17 8.37
CA TYR A 6 6.09 21.94 7.45
C TYR A 6 5.24 22.53 6.34
N TYR A 7 5.21 23.86 6.19
CA TYR A 7 4.40 24.52 5.16
C TYR A 7 5.23 24.98 3.96
N PHE A 8 4.67 24.86 2.75
CA PHE A 8 5.33 25.18 1.49
C PHE A 8 4.78 26.44 0.79
N ASP A 9 3.72 27.03 1.33
CA ASP A 9 3.11 28.28 0.91
C ASP A 9 2.81 29.18 2.12
N ILE A 10 2.54 30.47 1.88
CA ILE A 10 2.34 31.46 2.96
C ILE A 10 0.96 31.25 3.61
N GLU A 11 0.02 30.77 2.83
CA GLU A 11 -1.36 30.47 3.21
C GLU A 11 -1.50 29.21 4.07
N LYS A 12 -0.41 28.44 4.25
CA LYS A 12 -0.36 27.15 4.96
C LYS A 12 -1.36 26.13 4.42
N THR A 13 -1.63 26.19 3.11
CA THR A 13 -2.52 25.27 2.41
C THR A 13 -1.82 24.00 1.96
N HIS A 14 -0.51 24.04 1.76
CA HIS A 14 0.32 22.89 1.42
C HIS A 14 1.25 22.54 2.57
N LEU A 15 1.01 21.41 3.22
CA LEU A 15 1.73 20.97 4.42
C LEU A 15 2.29 19.55 4.28
N LEU A 16 3.46 19.32 4.88
CA LEU A 16 3.95 17.98 5.23
C LEU A 16 3.91 17.83 6.75
N ASN A 17 3.03 16.98 7.21
CA ASN A 17 2.75 16.67 8.60
C ASN A 17 3.52 15.41 9.03
N CYS A 18 4.41 15.53 10.00
CA CYS A 18 5.09 14.40 10.63
C CYS A 18 4.57 14.25 12.06
N GLY A 19 3.85 13.17 12.32
CA GLY A 19 3.19 12.96 13.61
C GLY A 19 3.72 11.76 14.38
N PHE A 20 3.69 11.89 15.69
CA PHE A 20 3.95 10.85 16.68
C PHE A 20 2.79 10.84 17.68
N GLN A 21 2.04 9.75 17.69
CA GLN A 21 0.86 9.59 18.52
C GLN A 21 1.02 8.38 19.43
N ILE A 22 1.12 8.58 20.74
CA ILE A 22 1.11 7.48 21.69
C ILE A 22 -0.26 6.78 21.62
N ARG A 23 -0.22 5.46 21.54
CA ARG A 23 -1.40 4.59 21.55
C ARG A 23 -1.58 3.94 22.90
N ASN A 24 -0.48 3.54 23.54
CA ASN A 24 -0.51 2.82 24.80
C ASN A 24 0.80 2.99 25.59
N ILE A 25 0.71 2.94 26.91
CA ILE A 25 1.86 2.88 27.81
C ILE A 25 1.63 1.73 28.78
N LYS A 26 2.53 0.74 28.80
CA LYS A 26 2.45 -0.45 29.67
C LYS A 26 3.66 -0.51 30.59
N ALA A 27 3.44 -0.73 31.89
CA ALA A 27 4.52 -1.08 32.81
C ALA A 27 4.89 -2.57 32.66
N LYS A 28 6.17 -2.88 32.52
CA LYS A 28 6.71 -4.25 32.53
C LYS A 28 7.02 -4.70 33.95
N GLN A 29 7.15 -6.00 34.16
CA GLN A 29 7.42 -6.60 35.47
C GLN A 29 8.76 -6.18 36.08
N ASP A 30 9.75 -5.90 35.23
CA ASP A 30 11.04 -5.38 35.68
C ASP A 30 10.94 -3.93 36.20
N GLY A 31 9.86 -3.21 35.85
CA GLY A 31 9.60 -1.81 36.18
C GLY A 31 9.74 -0.85 34.98
N SER A 32 10.23 -1.34 33.83
CA SER A 32 10.39 -0.53 32.62
C SER A 32 9.03 -0.16 32.02
N LYS A 33 8.98 0.89 31.19
CA LYS A 33 7.76 1.31 30.49
C LYS A 33 7.87 1.02 29.00
N GLU A 34 6.90 0.31 28.46
CA GLU A 34 6.70 0.12 27.03
C GLU A 34 5.76 1.21 26.50
N VAL A 35 6.19 1.95 25.49
CA VAL A 35 5.38 2.96 24.81
C VAL A 35 5.12 2.48 23.39
N GLU A 36 3.86 2.18 23.10
CA GLU A 36 3.37 1.88 21.76
C GLU A 36 2.86 3.17 21.13
N PHE A 37 3.28 3.46 19.90
CA PHE A 37 2.94 4.70 19.20
C PHE A 37 2.69 4.48 17.72
N LEU A 38 1.92 5.37 17.11
CA LEU A 38 1.78 5.51 15.66
C LEU A 38 2.64 6.68 15.19
N ALA A 39 3.61 6.40 14.34
CA ALA A 39 4.31 7.41 13.55
C ALA A 39 3.62 7.55 12.19
N TYR A 40 3.45 8.78 11.71
CA TYR A 40 2.94 9.02 10.36
C TYR A 40 3.62 10.21 9.69
N ILE A 41 3.62 10.19 8.36
CA ILE A 41 4.01 11.30 7.51
C ILE A 41 2.91 11.50 6.48
N GLU A 42 2.38 12.71 6.38
CA GLU A 42 1.21 13.03 5.56
C GLU A 42 1.45 14.35 4.80
N GLU A 43 1.29 14.31 3.49
CA GLU A 43 1.17 15.51 2.67
C GLU A 43 -0.30 15.90 2.57
N THR A 44 -0.58 17.17 2.85
CA THR A 44 -1.92 17.76 2.69
C THR A 44 -1.83 18.97 1.78
N GLN A 45 -2.82 19.13 0.89
CA GLN A 45 -2.93 20.29 0.01
C GLN A 45 -4.38 20.79 0.00
N ASN A 46 -4.58 22.09 0.25
CA ASN A 46 -5.90 22.72 0.38
C ASN A 46 -6.83 22.00 1.39
N GLY A 47 -6.26 21.47 2.48
CA GLY A 47 -7.00 20.73 3.51
C GLY A 47 -7.32 19.27 3.18
N TYR A 48 -6.92 18.76 2.02
CA TYR A 48 -7.10 17.36 1.63
C TYR A 48 -5.80 16.58 1.82
N ALA A 49 -5.90 15.35 2.34
CA ALA A 49 -4.75 14.45 2.44
C ALA A 49 -4.38 13.93 1.04
N GLU A 50 -3.28 14.46 0.50
CA GLU A 50 -2.72 14.02 -0.78
C GLU A 50 -2.06 12.67 -0.64
N LYS A 51 -1.25 12.45 0.40
CA LYS A 51 -0.55 11.18 0.62
C LYS A 51 -0.25 10.97 2.09
N ARG A 52 -0.31 9.73 2.58
CA ARG A 52 -0.01 9.39 3.96
C ARG A 52 0.65 8.02 4.03
N GLU A 53 1.71 7.93 4.82
CA GLU A 53 2.26 6.67 5.30
C GLU A 53 2.19 6.65 6.82
N SER A 54 2.05 5.45 7.41
CA SER A 54 2.08 5.28 8.86
C SER A 54 2.71 3.95 9.27
N ILE A 55 3.39 3.94 10.42
CA ILE A 55 3.98 2.74 11.03
C ILE A 55 3.77 2.76 12.54
N THR A 56 3.40 1.62 13.11
CA THR A 56 3.36 1.44 14.57
C THR A 56 4.75 1.08 15.07
N GLY A 57 5.20 1.79 16.11
CA GLY A 57 6.46 1.55 16.80
C GLY A 57 6.24 1.22 18.27
N VAL A 58 7.26 0.61 18.86
CA VAL A 58 7.31 0.31 20.29
C VAL A 58 8.68 0.69 20.82
N PHE A 59 8.72 1.49 21.88
CA PHE A 59 9.93 1.82 22.62
C PHE A 59 9.86 1.29 24.05
N THR A 60 11.00 0.84 24.57
CA THR A 60 11.14 0.46 25.98
C THR A 60 12.02 1.48 26.68
N PHE A 61 11.47 2.13 27.71
CA PHE A 61 12.19 3.06 28.55
C PHE A 61 12.63 2.37 29.85
N PRO A 62 13.92 2.41 30.20
CA PRO A 62 14.43 1.78 31.42
C PRO A 62 13.89 2.49 32.66
N ILE A 63 13.95 1.79 33.80
CA ILE A 63 13.66 2.38 35.11
C ILE A 63 14.82 3.30 35.44
N SER A 64 14.63 4.62 35.33
CA SER A 64 15.58 5.55 35.92
C SER A 64 14.88 6.77 36.48
N SER A 65 15.50 7.35 37.51
CA SER A 65 15.00 8.36 38.45
C SER A 65 14.80 9.75 37.85
N GLN A 66 14.68 9.87 36.53
CA GLN A 66 14.31 11.09 35.83
C GLN A 66 12.95 10.87 35.18
N GLU A 67 11.99 11.75 35.46
CA GLU A 67 10.58 11.64 35.05
C GLU A 67 10.34 11.80 33.52
N GLU A 68 11.39 11.86 32.70
CA GLU A 68 11.30 12.36 31.32
C GLU A 68 11.67 11.31 30.26
N HIS A 69 10.72 11.06 29.36
CA HIS A 69 10.84 10.18 28.19
C HIS A 69 11.53 10.92 27.03
N ASP A 70 12.85 10.82 26.95
CA ASP A 70 13.67 11.53 25.95
C ASP A 70 13.59 10.85 24.56
N ILE A 71 12.85 11.47 23.64
CA ILE A 71 12.63 11.01 22.26
C ILE A 71 13.15 12.07 21.30
N ASP A 72 14.07 11.67 20.41
CA ASP A 72 14.59 12.52 19.34
C ASP A 72 13.77 12.38 18.06
N PHE A 73 13.46 13.51 17.44
CA PHE A 73 12.84 13.59 16.14
C PHE A 73 13.82 14.19 15.13
N ILE A 74 14.17 13.41 14.09
CA ILE A 74 15.12 13.80 13.06
C ILE A 74 14.38 13.81 11.72
N ARG A 75 14.59 14.87 10.95
CA ARG A 75 13.99 15.02 9.63
C ARG A 75 15.03 15.27 8.56
N THR A 76 15.06 14.42 7.55
CA THR A 76 16.02 14.49 6.44
C THR A 76 15.27 14.56 5.11
N ARG A 77 15.67 15.49 4.24
CA ARG A 77 15.20 15.56 2.84
C ARG A 77 16.32 15.07 1.92
N TYR A 78 16.02 14.08 1.09
CA TYR A 78 16.88 13.66 -0.02
C TYR A 78 16.30 14.25 -1.31
N GLU A 79 16.82 15.42 -1.70
CA GLU A 79 16.29 16.23 -2.80
C GLU A 79 16.29 15.50 -4.15
N SER A 80 17.40 14.83 -4.47
CA SER A 80 17.57 14.06 -5.72
C SER A 80 16.52 12.95 -5.88
N GLU A 81 16.05 12.40 -4.77
CA GLU A 81 15.09 11.30 -4.73
C GLU A 81 13.66 11.75 -4.36
N LYS A 82 13.47 13.05 -4.08
CA LYS A 82 12.21 13.64 -3.62
C LYS A 82 11.64 12.95 -2.36
N LYS A 83 12.54 12.42 -1.51
CA LYS A 83 12.19 11.73 -0.27
C LYS A 83 12.24 12.67 0.92
N TRP A 84 11.20 12.60 1.73
CA TRP A 84 11.19 13.08 3.11
C TRP A 84 11.29 11.91 4.06
N ILE A 85 12.22 11.98 5.01
CA ILE A 85 12.40 11.02 6.07
C ILE A 85 12.10 11.68 7.40
N PHE A 86 11.29 11.01 8.20
CA PHE A 86 11.05 11.29 9.59
C PHE A 86 11.53 10.09 10.41
N GLU A 87 12.59 10.31 11.18
CA GLU A 87 13.20 9.32 12.05
C GLU A 87 12.91 9.69 13.51
N ILE A 88 12.43 8.72 14.27
CA ILE A 88 12.07 8.85 15.68
C ILE A 88 13.00 7.91 16.45
N ARG A 89 13.75 8.43 17.42
CA ARG A 89 14.74 7.66 18.18
C ARG A 89 14.44 7.70 19.67
N ASN A 90 14.58 6.55 20.33
CA ASN A 90 14.65 6.49 21.77
C ASN A 90 16.08 6.88 22.23
N ASN A 91 16.25 8.03 22.86
CA ASN A 91 17.57 8.48 23.33
C ASN A 91 18.15 7.62 24.45
N LYS A 92 17.30 6.87 25.16
CA LYS A 92 17.73 5.95 26.22
C LYS A 92 18.09 4.58 25.67
N ASN A 93 17.68 4.25 24.44
CA ASN A 93 18.04 3.03 23.75
C ASN A 93 18.29 3.30 22.25
N PRO A 94 19.53 3.63 21.85
CA PRO A 94 19.86 3.99 20.47
C PRO A 94 19.56 2.91 19.40
N GLY A 95 19.38 1.65 19.83
CA GLY A 95 18.95 0.57 18.93
C GLY A 95 17.46 0.65 18.56
N GLU A 96 16.66 1.37 19.33
CA GLU A 96 15.24 1.58 19.09
C GLU A 96 15.00 2.86 18.29
N LYS A 97 14.71 2.66 17.01
CA LYS A 97 14.32 3.74 16.10
C LYS A 97 13.21 3.33 15.15
N VAL A 98 12.40 4.29 14.76
CA VAL A 98 11.38 4.14 13.72
C VAL A 98 11.67 5.13 12.62
N ILE A 99 11.75 4.64 11.39
CA ILE A 99 11.95 5.45 10.19
C ILE A 99 10.68 5.36 9.37
N ILE A 100 10.10 6.51 9.05
CA ILE A 100 9.01 6.64 8.11
C ILE A 100 9.35 7.70 7.07
N GLY A 101 8.83 7.58 5.86
CA GLY A 101 9.10 8.56 4.84
C GLY A 101 8.06 8.63 3.75
N LEU A 102 8.13 9.72 2.99
CA LEU A 102 7.21 10.05 1.91
C LEU A 102 8.02 10.47 0.68
N ILE A 103 7.75 9.85 -0.46
CA ILE A 103 8.19 10.35 -1.77
C ILE A 103 7.08 11.26 -2.29
N SER A 104 7.38 12.55 -2.45
CA SER A 104 6.41 13.55 -2.89
C SER A 104 6.92 14.36 -4.09
N LYS A 105 6.08 14.47 -5.12
CA LYS A 105 6.37 15.31 -6.29
C LYS A 105 6.08 16.79 -6.03
N THR A 106 5.21 17.10 -5.08
CA THR A 106 4.66 18.44 -4.81
C THR A 106 5.35 19.08 -3.62
N ALA A 107 5.53 18.38 -2.50
CA ALA A 107 6.36 18.80 -1.37
C ALA A 107 7.86 18.64 -1.72
N ASN A 108 8.32 19.22 -2.83
CA ASN A 108 9.64 18.96 -3.39
C ASN A 108 10.61 20.15 -3.25
N LYS A 109 10.27 21.16 -2.44
CA LYS A 109 11.11 22.33 -2.13
C LYS A 109 11.50 22.33 -0.65
N ASN A 110 12.33 23.27 -0.22
CA ASN A 110 12.49 23.52 1.21
C ASN A 110 11.21 24.17 1.76
N PRO A 111 10.75 23.79 2.96
CA PRO A 111 9.58 24.42 3.58
C PRO A 111 9.89 25.87 3.93
N LEU A 112 8.85 26.71 3.88
CA LEU A 112 8.92 28.12 4.27
C LEU A 112 8.95 28.30 5.79
N GLY A 113 8.48 27.29 6.54
CA GLY A 113 8.61 27.23 7.99
C GLY A 113 8.00 25.96 8.58
N LEU A 114 7.85 25.96 9.91
CA LEU A 114 7.42 24.82 10.71
C LEU A 114 6.52 25.32 11.83
N ASP A 115 5.36 24.68 11.99
CA ASP A 115 4.55 24.75 13.20
C ASP A 115 4.70 23.45 13.99
N ILE A 116 4.69 23.55 15.33
CA ILE A 116 4.79 22.39 16.23
C ILE A 116 3.56 22.39 17.14
N TYR A 117 2.83 21.28 17.14
CA TYR A 117 1.69 21.05 18.01
C TYR A 117 1.99 19.90 18.98
N HIS A 118 1.64 20.09 20.26
CA HIS A 118 1.85 19.14 21.33
C HIS A 118 0.64 19.15 22.28
N ASP A 119 0.00 18.00 22.48
CA ASP A 119 -1.28 17.88 23.20
C ASP A 119 -1.26 16.88 24.38
N GLU A 120 -0.09 16.34 24.75
CA GLU A 120 0.01 15.41 25.87
C GLU A 120 1.05 15.85 26.91
N ASP A 121 0.61 16.04 28.15
CA ASP A 121 1.48 16.33 29.30
C ASP A 121 2.28 15.08 29.77
N ASN A 122 2.00 13.90 29.22
CA ASN A 122 2.53 12.61 29.68
C ASN A 122 4.00 12.35 29.30
N TYR A 123 4.58 13.15 28.40
CA TYR A 123 5.98 13.03 27.99
C TYR A 123 6.54 14.38 27.51
N LYS A 124 7.82 14.64 27.77
CA LYS A 124 8.53 15.78 27.19
C LYS A 124 9.26 15.33 25.93
N ALA A 125 8.80 15.79 24.78
CA ALA A 125 9.46 15.58 23.50
C ALA A 125 10.31 16.80 23.15
N GLU A 126 11.58 16.60 22.79
CA GLU A 126 12.44 17.65 22.26
C GLU A 126 12.70 17.42 20.76
N LEU A 127 12.44 18.45 19.95
CA LEU A 127 12.84 18.42 18.54
C LEU A 127 14.32 18.80 18.42
N ARG A 128 15.18 17.82 18.15
CA ARG A 128 16.56 18.09 17.76
C ARG A 128 16.63 18.40 16.26
N ALA A 129 16.59 19.68 15.94
CA ALA A 129 16.59 20.15 14.56
C ALA A 129 17.96 19.95 13.87
N ASN A 130 18.08 18.93 13.03
CA ASN A 130 19.03 18.96 11.91
C ASN A 130 18.33 19.56 10.69
N ASN A 131 18.21 20.88 10.70
CA ASN A 131 17.51 21.64 9.66
C ASN A 131 18.42 21.90 8.45
N LEU A 132 19.02 20.85 7.86
CA LEU A 132 19.77 20.95 6.62
C LEU A 132 19.46 19.74 5.73
N SER A 133 18.94 20.02 4.53
CA SER A 133 18.88 19.06 3.44
C SER A 133 20.24 18.37 3.32
N GLN A 134 20.28 17.04 3.36
CA GLN A 134 21.51 16.31 3.09
C GLN A 134 21.78 16.41 1.59
N LEU A 135 22.67 17.32 1.21
CA LEU A 135 23.14 17.51 -0.17
C LEU A 135 24.30 16.56 -0.51
N GLU A 136 24.85 15.85 0.48
CA GLU A 136 26.05 15.04 0.30
C GLU A 136 25.75 13.70 -0.39
N GLN A 137 26.49 13.43 -1.46
CA GLN A 137 26.43 12.19 -2.26
C GLN A 137 26.81 10.91 -1.49
N SER A 138 27.36 11.05 -0.29
CA SER A 138 27.87 9.95 0.55
C SER A 138 26.76 9.23 1.33
N TYR A 139 25.59 9.86 1.52
CA TYR A 139 24.51 9.29 2.32
C TYR A 139 23.51 8.54 1.43
N VAL A 140 23.48 7.22 1.58
CA VAL A 140 22.50 6.37 0.88
C VAL A 140 21.14 6.57 1.54
N ALA A 141 20.17 7.12 0.81
CA ALA A 141 18.81 7.26 1.30
C ALA A 141 18.23 5.89 1.66
N PRO A 142 17.50 5.75 2.78
CA PRO A 142 16.83 4.49 3.08
C PRO A 142 15.81 4.15 1.98
N LYS A 143 15.67 2.84 1.70
CA LYS A 143 14.58 2.33 0.86
C LYS A 143 13.27 2.50 1.63
N LEU A 144 12.30 3.18 1.03
CA LEU A 144 10.97 3.41 1.60
C LEU A 144 9.92 2.63 0.84
N THR A 145 9.03 1.98 1.58
CA THR A 145 7.78 1.49 1.00
C THR A 145 6.79 2.65 0.88
N GLN A 146 6.14 2.78 -0.27
CA GLN A 146 5.15 3.80 -0.59
C GLN A 146 3.88 3.13 -1.07
N THR A 147 2.75 3.56 -0.52
CA THR A 147 1.41 3.09 -0.86
C THR A 147 0.83 3.97 -1.96
N VAL A 148 0.43 3.37 -3.09
CA VAL A 148 -0.10 4.11 -4.25
C VAL A 148 -1.57 3.81 -4.53
N ALA A 149 -2.09 2.73 -3.98
CA ALA A 149 -3.51 2.44 -3.89
C ALA A 149 -3.79 1.61 -2.63
N TYR A 150 -4.87 1.93 -1.93
CA TYR A 150 -5.32 1.21 -0.75
C TYR A 150 -6.84 1.30 -0.64
N GLY A 151 -7.50 0.16 -0.45
CA GLY A 151 -8.92 0.05 -0.15
C GLY A 151 -9.18 -1.21 0.65
N ASP A 152 -9.62 -1.05 1.89
CA ASP A 152 -10.05 -2.11 2.79
C ASP A 152 -11.58 -2.26 2.86
N PHE A 153 -12.29 -1.38 2.13
CA PHE A 153 -13.75 -1.32 1.96
C PHE A 153 -14.57 -1.51 3.26
N ASN A 154 -13.99 -1.16 4.40
CA ASN A 154 -14.62 -1.25 5.72
C ASN A 154 -15.84 -0.34 5.87
N GLU A 155 -15.93 0.67 5.01
CA GLU A 155 -17.01 1.64 4.88
C GLU A 155 -17.45 1.75 3.40
N PRO A 156 -18.71 2.12 3.13
CA PRO A 156 -19.19 2.31 1.76
C PRO A 156 -18.46 3.49 1.11
N GLY A 157 -17.77 3.23 0.01
CA GLY A 157 -17.10 4.26 -0.78
C GLY A 157 -15.98 3.68 -1.62
N TYR A 158 -15.54 4.44 -2.62
CA TYR A 158 -14.38 4.07 -3.43
C TYR A 158 -13.14 4.76 -2.89
N PRO A 159 -12.02 4.03 -2.74
CA PRO A 159 -10.73 4.67 -2.49
C PRO A 159 -10.34 5.54 -3.70
N TYR A 160 -9.38 6.43 -3.48
CA TYR A 160 -8.87 7.31 -4.54
C TYR A 160 -8.51 6.51 -5.81
N GLY A 161 -8.99 6.98 -6.96
CA GLY A 161 -8.67 6.39 -8.27
C GLY A 161 -9.41 5.07 -8.58
N PHE A 162 -10.23 4.56 -7.67
CA PHE A 162 -11.06 3.38 -7.91
C PHE A 162 -12.37 3.77 -8.59
N THR A 163 -12.73 3.01 -9.62
CA THR A 163 -13.98 3.15 -10.36
C THR A 163 -14.51 1.78 -10.75
N SER A 164 -15.83 1.63 -10.76
CA SER A 164 -16.51 0.41 -11.21
C SER A 164 -17.91 0.77 -11.69
N LEU A 165 -18.39 0.10 -12.74
CA LEU A 165 -19.74 0.26 -13.25
C LEU A 165 -20.73 -0.72 -12.60
N THR A 166 -20.25 -1.87 -12.12
CA THR A 166 -21.08 -2.97 -11.62
C THR A 166 -21.02 -3.18 -10.11
N ALA A 167 -20.23 -2.36 -9.41
CA ALA A 167 -20.01 -2.53 -7.98
C ALA A 167 -21.23 -2.28 -7.11
N LYS A 168 -21.50 -3.26 -6.27
CA LYS A 168 -22.52 -3.25 -5.22
C LYS A 168 -21.83 -3.52 -3.88
N TYR A 169 -22.00 -2.60 -2.94
CA TYR A 169 -21.45 -2.76 -1.60
C TYR A 169 -22.29 -3.74 -0.78
N ASP A 170 -21.64 -4.72 -0.15
CA ASP A 170 -22.25 -5.59 0.85
C ASP A 170 -21.97 -5.04 2.25
N THR A 171 -22.99 -4.46 2.87
CA THR A 171 -22.90 -3.89 4.21
C THR A 171 -22.69 -4.92 5.32
N THR A 172 -23.04 -6.19 5.07
CA THR A 172 -22.92 -7.26 6.07
C THR A 172 -21.49 -7.75 6.15
N ASN A 173 -20.89 -8.03 4.99
CA ASN A 173 -19.53 -8.55 4.88
C ASN A 173 -18.47 -7.46 4.70
N LYS A 174 -18.88 -6.20 4.51
CA LYS A 174 -18.02 -5.03 4.29
C LYS A 174 -17.05 -5.19 3.12
N LEU A 175 -17.60 -5.56 1.97
CA LEU A 175 -16.84 -5.83 0.75
C LEU A 175 -17.65 -5.42 -0.49
N PHE A 176 -17.05 -5.47 -1.68
CA PHE A 176 -17.76 -5.22 -2.93
C PHE A 176 -18.04 -6.49 -3.72
N GLU A 177 -19.24 -6.59 -4.26
CA GLU A 177 -19.60 -7.49 -5.36
C GLU A 177 -19.53 -6.72 -6.69
N LEU A 178 -18.65 -7.13 -7.59
CA LEU A 178 -18.46 -6.43 -8.88
C LEU A 178 -18.00 -7.40 -9.98
N SER A 179 -18.03 -6.92 -11.23
CA SER A 179 -17.56 -7.63 -12.43
C SER A 179 -16.50 -6.84 -13.21
N ASP A 180 -16.29 -5.59 -12.80
CA ASP A 180 -15.29 -4.72 -13.37
C ASP A 180 -14.76 -3.80 -12.27
N PHE A 181 -13.48 -3.44 -12.37
CA PHE A 181 -13.01 -2.23 -11.74
C PHE A 181 -11.80 -1.68 -12.49
N LYS A 182 -11.56 -0.39 -12.31
CA LYS A 182 -10.30 0.26 -12.66
C LYS A 182 -9.76 0.95 -11.42
N GLN A 183 -8.48 0.73 -11.13
CA GLN A 183 -7.72 1.43 -10.11
C GLN A 183 -6.59 2.21 -10.78
N THR A 184 -6.75 3.52 -10.85
CA THR A 184 -5.65 4.44 -11.17
C THR A 184 -4.83 4.70 -9.92
N PHE A 185 -3.51 4.55 -9.98
CA PHE A 185 -2.64 4.77 -8.84
C PHE A 185 -2.47 6.26 -8.58
N ARG A 186 -2.41 6.64 -7.30
CA ARG A 186 -2.17 8.03 -6.88
C ARG A 186 -0.86 8.57 -7.46
N ASP A 187 0.17 7.75 -7.41
CA ASP A 187 1.43 7.95 -8.11
C ASP A 187 1.75 6.69 -8.92
N PRO A 188 2.33 6.82 -10.13
CA PRO A 188 2.86 5.66 -10.83
C PRO A 188 4.01 5.04 -10.01
N ILE A 189 4.06 3.71 -9.99
CA ILE A 189 5.22 2.96 -9.52
C ILE A 189 6.37 3.28 -10.49
N PRO A 190 7.48 3.87 -9.99
CA PRO A 190 8.58 4.28 -10.86
C PRO A 190 9.31 3.07 -11.46
N PRO A 191 10.02 3.26 -12.60
CA PRO A 191 10.91 2.26 -13.15
C PRO A 191 11.92 1.72 -12.12
N SER A 192 12.35 0.49 -12.33
CA SER A 192 13.38 -0.21 -11.55
C SER A 192 13.12 -0.19 -10.04
N SER A 193 11.85 -0.30 -9.64
CA SER A 193 11.43 -0.32 -8.25
C SER A 193 10.74 -1.66 -7.94
N ALA A 194 11.08 -2.24 -6.80
CA ALA A 194 10.36 -3.42 -6.31
C ALA A 194 8.93 -3.02 -5.94
N PHE A 195 7.95 -3.87 -6.23
CA PHE A 195 6.55 -3.59 -5.92
C PHE A 195 5.79 -4.83 -5.44
N ARG A 196 4.65 -4.56 -4.80
CA ARG A 196 3.68 -5.56 -4.37
C ARG A 196 2.26 -5.05 -4.62
N ILE A 197 1.49 -5.82 -5.37
CA ILE A 197 0.04 -5.68 -5.53
C ILE A 197 -0.59 -6.84 -4.76
N GLU A 198 -1.55 -6.52 -3.91
CA GLU A 198 -2.28 -7.47 -3.09
C GLU A 198 -3.77 -7.13 -3.17
N MET A 199 -4.62 -8.15 -3.32
CA MET A 199 -6.06 -8.03 -3.21
C MET A 199 -6.68 -9.37 -2.83
N ASP A 200 -7.78 -9.33 -2.10
CA ASP A 200 -8.62 -10.50 -1.85
C ASP A 200 -9.74 -10.51 -2.91
N ILE A 201 -9.74 -11.55 -3.75
CA ILE A 201 -10.69 -11.68 -4.85
C ILE A 201 -11.22 -13.10 -4.93
N ALA A 202 -12.54 -13.25 -5.07
CA ALA A 202 -13.19 -14.56 -5.12
C ALA A 202 -14.39 -14.54 -6.07
N PRO A 203 -14.47 -15.45 -7.07
CA PRO A 203 -15.64 -15.52 -7.94
C PRO A 203 -16.88 -15.96 -7.15
N LEU A 204 -18.04 -15.32 -7.40
CA LEU A 204 -19.32 -15.71 -6.79
C LEU A 204 -19.88 -16.99 -7.44
N SER A 205 -19.62 -17.17 -8.73
CA SER A 205 -20.10 -18.30 -9.51
C SER A 205 -19.11 -18.62 -10.61
N VAL A 206 -18.92 -19.91 -10.88
CA VAL A 206 -18.07 -20.40 -11.96
C VAL A 206 -18.87 -21.42 -12.75
N THR A 207 -18.90 -21.27 -14.08
CA THR A 207 -19.47 -22.30 -14.95
C THR A 207 -18.46 -23.45 -15.06
N PRO A 208 -18.80 -24.70 -14.70
CA PRO A 208 -17.85 -25.81 -14.58
C PRO A 208 -17.50 -26.40 -15.96
N LYS A 209 -16.82 -25.61 -16.81
CA LYS A 209 -16.36 -26.01 -18.13
C LYS A 209 -14.88 -25.67 -18.25
N SER A 210 -14.05 -26.68 -18.53
CA SER A 210 -12.59 -26.54 -18.70
C SER A 210 -12.22 -25.37 -19.61
N GLY A 211 -11.17 -24.65 -19.23
CA GLY A 211 -10.68 -23.48 -19.93
C GLY A 211 -11.65 -22.31 -19.99
N SER A 212 -12.77 -22.31 -19.25
CA SER A 212 -13.66 -21.15 -19.26
C SER A 212 -13.01 -20.00 -18.53
N HIS A 213 -13.06 -18.83 -19.16
CA HIS A 213 -12.58 -17.59 -18.58
C HIS A 213 -13.44 -17.20 -17.37
N ILE A 214 -12.79 -16.73 -16.31
CA ILE A 214 -13.45 -16.20 -15.12
C ILE A 214 -13.18 -14.70 -15.01
N PHE A 215 -11.92 -14.28 -15.01
CA PHE A 215 -11.56 -12.87 -15.05
C PHE A 215 -10.19 -12.63 -15.69
N SER A 216 -9.96 -11.40 -16.14
CA SER A 216 -8.65 -10.87 -16.52
C SER A 216 -8.34 -9.61 -15.72
N LEU A 217 -7.18 -9.58 -15.09
CA LEU A 217 -6.56 -8.41 -14.49
C LEU A 217 -5.46 -7.91 -15.43
N PHE A 218 -5.68 -6.74 -16.02
CA PHE A 218 -4.73 -6.04 -16.86
C PHE A 218 -3.99 -5.01 -16.01
N ILE A 219 -2.66 -5.04 -16.02
CA ILE A 219 -1.82 -4.07 -15.33
C ILE A 219 -0.91 -3.41 -16.37
N ARG A 220 -1.03 -2.09 -16.49
CA ARG A 220 -0.33 -1.34 -17.53
C ARG A 220 1.19 -1.39 -17.34
N ASN A 221 1.91 -1.64 -18.43
CA ASN A 221 3.33 -1.91 -18.54
C ASN A 221 3.82 -3.18 -17.81
N LEU A 222 2.92 -4.08 -17.44
CA LEU A 222 3.23 -5.37 -16.80
C LEU A 222 2.68 -6.52 -17.65
N GLY A 223 1.37 -6.53 -17.91
CA GLY A 223 0.72 -7.59 -18.66
C GLY A 223 -0.70 -7.91 -18.17
N ALA A 224 -1.17 -9.10 -18.55
CA ALA A 224 -2.48 -9.63 -18.19
C ALA A 224 -2.34 -10.89 -17.35
N ILE A 225 -3.13 -10.98 -16.29
CA ILE A 225 -3.28 -12.18 -15.46
C ILE A 225 -4.71 -12.66 -15.63
N CYS A 226 -4.88 -13.89 -16.10
CA CYS A 226 -6.20 -14.47 -16.34
C CYS A 226 -6.44 -15.62 -15.37
N LEU A 227 -7.62 -15.65 -14.77
CA LEU A 227 -8.11 -16.83 -14.07
C LEU A 227 -9.05 -17.58 -15.00
N LEU A 228 -8.76 -18.85 -15.21
CA LEU A 228 -9.62 -19.81 -15.88
C LEU A 228 -10.04 -20.89 -14.89
N THR A 229 -11.06 -21.66 -15.25
CA THR A 229 -11.60 -22.75 -14.40
C THR A 229 -10.60 -23.82 -13.98
N ASP A 230 -9.50 -23.97 -14.73
CA ASP A 230 -8.51 -25.04 -14.55
C ASP A 230 -7.07 -24.54 -14.45
N ARG A 231 -6.83 -23.23 -14.61
CA ARG A 231 -5.48 -22.65 -14.52
C ARG A 231 -5.49 -21.15 -14.23
N ILE A 232 -4.34 -20.64 -13.83
CA ILE A 232 -3.99 -19.23 -13.94
C ILE A 232 -3.04 -19.02 -15.11
N GLU A 233 -3.17 -17.91 -15.80
CA GLU A 233 -2.30 -17.50 -16.90
C GLU A 233 -1.67 -16.14 -16.61
N TYR A 234 -0.43 -15.95 -17.05
CA TYR A 234 0.22 -14.66 -17.12
C TYR A 234 0.79 -14.44 -18.52
N LYS A 235 0.41 -13.32 -19.12
CA LYS A 235 0.93 -12.85 -20.40
C LYS A 235 1.58 -11.50 -20.20
N LYS A 236 2.90 -11.44 -20.37
CA LYS A 236 3.66 -10.18 -20.34
C LYS A 236 3.15 -9.23 -21.44
N GLU A 237 3.10 -7.94 -21.14
CA GLU A 237 2.69 -6.95 -22.13
C GLU A 237 3.62 -6.94 -23.35
N ASN A 238 3.02 -6.88 -24.54
CA ASN A 238 3.70 -6.99 -25.84
C ASN A 238 4.47 -8.31 -26.08
N ASP A 239 4.24 -9.35 -25.29
CA ASP A 239 4.75 -10.71 -25.52
C ASP A 239 3.65 -11.61 -26.10
N THR A 240 4.04 -12.63 -26.86
CA THR A 240 3.14 -13.67 -27.35
C THR A 240 3.11 -14.89 -26.42
N ASN A 241 4.15 -15.09 -25.61
CA ASN A 241 4.24 -16.23 -24.70
C ASN A 241 3.30 -16.06 -23.50
N VAL A 242 2.62 -17.15 -23.16
CA VAL A 242 1.74 -17.23 -21.98
C VAL A 242 2.36 -18.24 -21.01
N LEU A 243 2.53 -17.82 -19.75
CA LEU A 243 2.94 -18.69 -18.66
C LEU A 243 1.69 -19.18 -17.95
N GLU A 244 1.63 -20.48 -17.65
CA GLU A 244 0.43 -21.12 -17.11
C GLU A 244 0.77 -21.94 -15.86
N ALA A 245 -0.15 -21.99 -14.91
CA ALA A 245 -0.11 -22.94 -13.81
C ALA A 245 -1.50 -23.55 -13.63
N TYR A 246 -1.57 -24.87 -13.53
CA TYR A 246 -2.82 -25.64 -13.55
C TYR A 246 -3.26 -26.05 -12.15
N PHE A 247 -4.57 -26.02 -11.90
CA PHE A 247 -5.17 -26.65 -10.74
C PHE A 247 -5.28 -28.17 -10.95
N GLU A 248 -5.27 -28.94 -9.87
CA GLU A 248 -5.46 -30.40 -9.94
C GLU A 248 -6.89 -30.78 -10.37
N SER A 249 -7.85 -29.88 -10.15
CA SER A 249 -9.27 -30.06 -10.50
C SER A 249 -9.93 -28.72 -10.78
N TYR A 250 -11.16 -28.73 -11.31
CA TYR A 250 -11.92 -27.51 -11.54
C TYR A 250 -12.14 -26.74 -10.25
N ILE A 251 -11.94 -25.42 -10.32
CA ILE A 251 -12.14 -24.57 -9.15
C ILE A 251 -13.63 -24.35 -8.88
N ASP A 252 -14.02 -24.56 -7.63
CA ASP A 252 -15.33 -24.22 -7.09
C ASP A 252 -15.25 -22.85 -6.37
N PRO A 253 -16.27 -21.97 -6.45
CA PRO A 253 -16.30 -20.70 -5.72
C PRO A 253 -15.95 -20.82 -4.22
N SER A 254 -16.38 -21.91 -3.58
CA SER A 254 -16.12 -22.15 -2.15
C SER A 254 -14.64 -22.39 -1.83
N TYR A 255 -13.80 -22.67 -2.82
CA TYR A 255 -12.35 -22.74 -2.69
C TYR A 255 -11.73 -21.39 -2.32
N PHE A 256 -12.37 -20.29 -2.74
CA PHE A 256 -11.93 -18.92 -2.51
C PHE A 256 -12.71 -18.25 -1.38
N TYR A 257 -14.02 -18.50 -1.27
CA TYR A 257 -14.87 -17.80 -0.31
C TYR A 257 -15.88 -18.74 0.36
N ASN A 258 -15.89 -18.79 1.68
CA ASN A 258 -16.92 -19.48 2.46
C ASN A 258 -17.16 -18.74 3.78
N ASN A 259 -18.15 -17.85 3.81
CA ASN A 259 -18.40 -16.90 4.91
C ASN A 259 -17.14 -16.06 5.25
N GLY A 260 -16.37 -15.71 4.23
CA GLY A 260 -15.08 -15.02 4.35
C GLY A 260 -14.07 -15.50 3.32
N PHE A 261 -13.11 -14.63 3.00
CA PHE A 261 -12.01 -14.96 2.10
C PHE A 261 -11.10 -16.03 2.70
N LYS A 262 -10.81 -17.06 1.91
CA LYS A 262 -9.77 -18.06 2.21
C LYS A 262 -8.42 -17.57 1.70
N THR A 263 -7.34 -18.17 2.19
CA THR A 263 -5.98 -17.88 1.71
C THR A 263 -5.83 -18.00 0.19
N ASN A 264 -6.61 -18.87 -0.44
CA ASN A 264 -6.61 -19.07 -1.89
C ASN A 264 -7.19 -17.90 -2.68
N ALA A 265 -8.02 -17.04 -2.06
CA ALA A 265 -8.56 -15.82 -2.67
C ALA A 265 -7.57 -14.65 -2.65
N LYS A 266 -6.43 -14.80 -1.99
CA LYS A 266 -5.43 -13.75 -1.89
C LYS A 266 -4.56 -13.74 -3.15
N LEU A 267 -4.79 -12.78 -4.04
CA LEU A 267 -3.93 -12.52 -5.19
C LEU A 267 -2.74 -11.66 -4.75
N ILE A 268 -1.53 -12.17 -4.96
CA ILE A 268 -0.28 -11.47 -4.67
C ILE A 268 0.56 -11.41 -5.93
N ILE A 269 0.95 -10.22 -6.33
CA ILE A 269 1.85 -9.97 -7.46
C ILE A 269 3.04 -9.18 -6.93
N THR A 270 4.24 -9.73 -7.04
CA THR A 270 5.47 -9.04 -6.64
C THR A 270 6.41 -8.95 -7.82
N GLY A 271 6.94 -7.75 -8.06
CA GLY A 271 8.04 -7.53 -9.01
C GLY A 271 9.27 -6.96 -8.32
N ASN A 272 10.45 -7.23 -8.87
CA ASN A 272 11.71 -6.67 -8.37
C ASN A 272 12.34 -5.68 -9.36
N GLU A 273 13.35 -4.95 -8.89
CA GLU A 273 14.07 -3.93 -9.66
C GLU A 273 14.70 -4.44 -10.98
N ASN A 274 14.90 -5.76 -11.10
CA ASN A 274 15.53 -6.42 -12.25
C ASN A 274 14.54 -6.95 -13.29
N GLY A 275 13.23 -6.79 -13.09
CA GLY A 275 12.22 -7.24 -14.04
C GLY A 275 11.74 -8.68 -13.85
N GLU A 276 11.99 -9.29 -12.69
CA GLU A 276 11.40 -10.58 -12.33
C GLU A 276 10.03 -10.37 -11.67
N ILE A 277 9.06 -11.22 -11.98
CA ILE A 277 7.71 -11.18 -11.41
C ILE A 277 7.32 -12.55 -10.85
N LYS A 278 6.61 -12.52 -9.73
CA LYS A 278 5.95 -13.68 -9.12
C LYS A 278 4.48 -13.36 -8.89
N ILE A 279 3.60 -14.23 -9.37
CA ILE A 279 2.15 -14.14 -9.22
C ILE A 279 1.70 -15.35 -8.41
N GLN A 280 0.92 -15.13 -7.36
CA GLN A 280 0.37 -16.18 -6.51
C GLN A 280 -1.12 -15.99 -6.34
N TYR A 281 -1.90 -17.02 -6.66
CA TYR A 281 -3.35 -17.02 -6.51
C TYR A 281 -3.90 -18.45 -6.57
N GLY A 282 -4.94 -18.77 -5.80
CA GLY A 282 -5.56 -20.10 -5.80
C GLY A 282 -4.64 -21.24 -5.31
N GLY A 283 -3.57 -20.93 -4.58
CA GLY A 283 -2.54 -21.92 -4.20
C GLY A 283 -1.51 -22.21 -5.30
N LEU A 284 -1.63 -21.57 -6.46
CA LEU A 284 -0.67 -21.68 -7.56
C LEU A 284 0.33 -20.53 -7.55
N THR A 285 1.45 -20.72 -8.25
CA THR A 285 2.48 -19.69 -8.43
C THR A 285 3.00 -19.70 -9.85
N ILE A 286 3.01 -18.54 -10.51
CA ILE A 286 3.70 -18.29 -11.77
C ILE A 286 4.93 -17.42 -11.47
N GLN A 287 6.05 -17.75 -12.10
CA GLN A 287 7.27 -16.93 -12.13
C GLN A 287 7.58 -16.56 -13.57
N GLY A 288 7.89 -15.29 -13.82
CA GLY A 288 8.17 -14.78 -15.16
C GLY A 288 8.96 -13.49 -15.13
N THR A 289 8.86 -12.71 -16.21
CA THR A 289 9.48 -11.38 -16.31
C THR A 289 8.47 -10.29 -16.69
N TYR A 290 8.86 -9.03 -16.47
CA TYR A 290 8.17 -7.83 -16.93
C TYR A 290 9.22 -6.78 -17.39
N ASP A 291 8.78 -5.67 -18.00
CA ASP A 291 9.70 -4.58 -18.36
C ASP A 291 9.88 -3.62 -17.17
N SER A 292 10.94 -3.80 -16.39
CA SER A 292 11.21 -2.93 -15.23
C SER A 292 11.60 -1.51 -15.60
N THR A 293 11.85 -1.20 -16.87
CA THR A 293 12.19 0.16 -17.31
C THR A 293 10.98 1.07 -17.46
N LYS A 294 9.77 0.52 -17.35
CA LYS A 294 8.51 1.24 -17.48
C LYS A 294 7.88 1.49 -16.12
N GLU A 295 7.12 2.58 -16.03
CA GLU A 295 6.29 2.87 -14.87
C GLU A 295 5.00 2.05 -14.89
N ILE A 296 4.46 1.68 -13.73
CA ILE A 296 3.15 1.02 -13.61
C ILE A 296 2.18 2.02 -12.96
N SER A 297 1.09 2.35 -13.63
CA SER A 297 0.22 3.47 -13.21
C SER A 297 -1.24 3.09 -12.97
N GLU A 298 -1.68 1.94 -13.45
CA GLU A 298 -3.07 1.50 -13.31
C GLU A 298 -3.22 0.00 -13.44
N MET A 299 -4.32 -0.51 -12.88
CA MET A 299 -4.81 -1.85 -13.10
C MET A 299 -6.31 -1.84 -13.38
N THR A 300 -6.76 -2.74 -14.25
CA THR A 300 -8.15 -2.90 -14.66
C THR A 300 -8.53 -4.37 -14.61
N LEU A 301 -9.63 -4.69 -13.95
CA LEU A 301 -10.20 -6.02 -13.96
C LEU A 301 -11.46 -6.04 -14.80
N GLN A 302 -11.61 -7.08 -15.62
CA GLN A 302 -12.83 -7.40 -16.34
C GLN A 302 -13.14 -8.89 -16.27
N SER A 303 -14.40 -9.24 -16.09
CA SER A 303 -14.88 -10.63 -16.09
C SER A 303 -16.11 -10.80 -16.97
N TYR A 304 -16.02 -11.59 -18.03
CA TYR A 304 -17.13 -11.88 -18.91
C TYR A 304 -17.26 -13.39 -19.08
N GLU A 305 -18.50 -13.89 -19.15
CA GLU A 305 -18.75 -15.28 -19.51
C GLU A 305 -18.68 -15.41 -21.03
N ASP A 306 -17.76 -16.23 -21.55
CA ASP A 306 -17.73 -16.59 -22.97
C ASP A 306 -19.01 -17.35 -23.31
N GLN A 307 -20.03 -16.66 -23.85
CA GLN A 307 -21.15 -17.31 -24.50
C GLN A 307 -21.42 -16.73 -25.89
N THR A 308 -21.19 -17.60 -26.88
CA THR A 308 -21.94 -17.68 -28.12
C THR A 308 -23.44 -17.81 -27.79
N SER A 309 -24.14 -16.70 -27.59
CA SER A 309 -25.61 -16.73 -27.51
C SER A 309 -26.19 -15.76 -28.53
N THR A 310 -27.22 -16.23 -29.23
CA THR A 310 -27.96 -15.58 -30.31
C THR A 310 -28.76 -14.34 -29.88
N GLU A 311 -28.65 -13.93 -28.61
CA GLU A 311 -29.29 -12.75 -28.02
C GLU A 311 -28.22 -11.98 -27.25
N GLY A 312 -27.81 -10.82 -27.77
CA GLY A 312 -26.58 -10.09 -27.40
C GLY A 312 -26.49 -9.50 -25.97
N SER A 313 -26.83 -10.24 -24.92
CA SER A 313 -26.56 -9.85 -23.53
C SER A 313 -25.26 -10.47 -23.02
N ILE A 314 -24.25 -9.64 -22.76
CA ILE A 314 -23.01 -10.05 -22.06
C ILE A 314 -23.39 -10.44 -20.63
N LYS A 315 -23.17 -11.70 -20.26
CA LYS A 315 -23.32 -12.16 -18.87
C LYS A 315 -22.00 -11.96 -18.15
N TRP A 316 -22.01 -11.12 -17.13
CA TRP A 316 -20.84 -10.80 -16.33
C TRP A 316 -20.71 -11.80 -15.17
N ILE A 317 -19.53 -12.38 -15.00
CA ILE A 317 -19.21 -13.15 -13.78
C ILE A 317 -19.00 -12.14 -12.66
N ARG A 318 -19.63 -12.31 -11.50
CA ARG A 318 -19.41 -11.42 -10.35
C ARG A 318 -18.37 -12.03 -9.43
N TYR A 319 -17.60 -11.19 -8.75
CA TYR A 319 -16.64 -11.59 -7.73
C TYR A 319 -16.74 -10.67 -6.52
N TYR A 320 -16.38 -11.21 -5.36
CA TYR A 320 -16.12 -10.44 -4.15
C TYR A 320 -14.73 -9.83 -4.28
N LEU A 321 -14.60 -8.57 -3.91
CA LEU A 321 -13.34 -7.83 -3.84
C LEU A 321 -13.18 -7.18 -2.48
N ASP A 322 -12.00 -7.37 -1.88
CA ASP A 322 -11.57 -6.69 -0.67
C ASP A 322 -10.03 -6.45 -0.63
N ASN A 323 -9.56 -5.64 0.32
CA ASN A 323 -8.14 -5.44 0.68
C ASN A 323 -7.19 -5.16 -0.49
N VAL A 324 -7.60 -4.27 -1.41
CA VAL A 324 -6.73 -3.82 -2.50
C VAL A 324 -5.61 -2.97 -1.92
N LYS A 325 -4.36 -3.43 -2.05
CA LYS A 325 -3.17 -2.70 -1.60
C LYS A 325 -2.06 -2.77 -2.64
N VAL A 326 -1.60 -1.62 -3.07
CA VAL A 326 -0.50 -1.47 -4.03
C VAL A 326 0.60 -0.66 -3.40
N THR A 327 1.79 -1.24 -3.35
CA THR A 327 2.98 -0.62 -2.76
C THR A 327 4.19 -0.78 -3.67
N TYR A 328 5.12 0.16 -3.60
CA TYR A 328 6.47 0.01 -4.15
C TYR A 328 7.53 0.39 -3.12
N THR A 329 8.74 -0.11 -3.30
CA THR A 329 9.89 0.21 -2.46
C THR A 329 10.95 0.91 -3.29
N LYS A 330 11.34 2.12 -2.88
CA LYS A 330 12.37 2.93 -3.54
C LYS A 330 13.24 3.65 -2.54
#